data_AF-A0A955RIE1-F1
#
_entry.id   AF-A0A955RIE1-F1
#
_cell.length_a   1.000
_cell.length_b   1.000
_cell.length_c   1.000
_cell.angle_alpha   90.00
_cell.angle_beta   90.00
_cell.angle_gamma   90.00
#
_symmetry.space_group_name_H-M   'P 1'
#
loop_
_entity.id
_entity.type
_entity.pdbx_description
1 polymer ?
#
loop_
_entity_poly.entity_id
_entity_poly.type
_entity_poly.pdbx_seq_one_letter_code
_entity_poly.pdbx_strand_id
1 'polypeptide(L)'
;MPNEENQNQELIRFLRLLVTILTKEYGLNSKAIHLLPYSDGVHSHVFMYPSNEYLEGFNNLHEAEIYVNKLIADFYFNDISSHIATHGYRVSSYNITPVKQNIERGGLHSGLVSFRHSLGENDFYQTNISFYPNQDLATNAYNRLSEPYENIWDFLYMPDFKLIRDKMMLEEDTTKKSEQKKVISKISDSIKKTNYSLIQNLLLVACLLVVMYTLAGPILSDVAFNADRFLRADKYREVTLENYGTIQTKEYENNTIVISSLGIESEIFSGDTANTLEKGLWLRPDTSTPDQGSNTVIVSPNNPYTYSNNDFKHLDKVNSGEVFWIYWDGETYYYEVVEVKEIQDLNVEIENSSSESFVTLYTSSGTKSDKRILVLGRLIEQL
;
A
#
# COMPACT_ATOMS: atom_id res chain seq x y z
N MET A 1 10.51 19.52 -4.51
CA MET A 1 11.05 19.56 -3.14
C MET A 1 10.07 20.31 -2.26
N PRO A 2 9.53 19.66 -1.21
CA PRO A 2 8.67 20.32 -0.23
C PRO A 2 9.41 21.49 0.41
N ASN A 3 8.71 22.57 0.80
CA ASN A 3 9.35 23.61 1.60
C ASN A 3 9.72 23.04 2.99
N GLU A 4 10.80 23.55 3.58
CA GLU A 4 11.34 23.10 4.87
C GLU A 4 10.30 23.21 6.01
N GLU A 5 9.40 24.20 5.92
CA GLU A 5 8.31 24.41 6.86
C GLU A 5 7.30 23.24 6.87
N ASN A 6 6.89 22.73 5.71
CA ASN A 6 6.00 21.59 5.60
C ASN A 6 6.66 20.30 6.10
N GLN A 7 7.96 20.11 5.86
CA GLN A 7 8.70 18.95 6.36
C GLN A 7 8.74 18.93 7.90
N ASN A 8 9.01 20.09 8.51
CA ASN A 8 9.03 20.24 9.96
C ASN A 8 7.65 20.00 10.58
N GLN A 9 6.56 20.46 9.96
CA GLN A 9 5.20 20.19 10.44
C GLN A 9 4.83 18.71 10.39
N GLU A 10 5.20 18.00 9.32
CA GLU A 10 4.94 16.56 9.20
C GLU A 10 5.78 15.74 10.19
N LEU A 11 7.05 16.11 10.42
CA LEU A 11 7.86 15.49 11.47
C LEU A 11 7.22 15.68 12.86
N ILE A 12 6.74 16.88 13.18
CA ILE A 12 6.07 17.17 14.46
C ILE A 12 4.78 16.35 14.61
N ARG A 13 3.98 16.21 13.54
CA ARG A 13 2.76 15.38 13.54
C ARG A 13 3.09 13.91 13.78
N PHE A 14 4.09 13.38 13.08
CA PHE A 14 4.57 12.02 13.27
C PHE A 14 5.06 11.77 14.70
N LEU A 15 5.87 12.68 15.26
CA LEU A 15 6.38 12.58 16.64
C LEU A 15 5.24 12.61 17.66
N ARG A 16 4.22 13.46 17.48
CA ARG A 16 3.04 13.49 18.36
C ARG A 16 2.24 12.19 18.31
N LEU A 17 2.08 11.62 17.11
CA LEU A 17 1.42 10.32 16.94
C LEU A 17 2.19 9.23 17.65
N LEU A 18 3.52 9.18 17.45
CA LEU A 18 4.39 8.19 18.07
C LEU A 18 4.33 8.25 19.61
N VAL A 19 4.44 9.44 20.20
CA VAL A 19 4.31 9.64 21.64
C VAL A 19 2.92 9.23 22.14
N THR A 20 1.86 9.53 21.38
CA THR A 20 0.50 9.15 21.75
C THR A 20 0.32 7.63 21.78
N ILE A 21 0.86 6.92 20.79
CA ILE A 21 0.82 5.45 20.73
C ILE A 21 1.61 4.86 21.90
N LEU A 22 2.86 5.32 22.10
CA LEU A 22 3.72 4.90 23.21
C LEU A 22 3.02 5.05 24.57
N THR A 23 2.36 6.19 24.78
CA THR A 23 1.76 6.51 26.08
C THR A 23 0.42 5.82 26.33
N LYS A 24 -0.46 5.78 25.32
CA LYS A 24 -1.82 5.23 25.47
C LYS A 24 -1.86 3.72 25.38
N GLU A 25 -1.20 3.14 24.39
CA GLU A 25 -1.29 1.71 24.09
C GLU A 25 -0.30 0.89 24.93
N TYR A 26 0.89 1.45 25.14
CA TYR A 26 1.97 0.75 25.86
C TYR A 26 2.15 1.23 27.30
N GLY A 27 1.32 2.17 27.76
CA GLY A 27 1.35 2.68 29.14
C GLY A 27 2.65 3.38 29.51
N LEU A 28 3.45 3.81 28.53
CA LEU A 28 4.71 4.48 28.79
C LEU A 28 4.43 5.86 29.36
N ASN A 29 5.13 6.21 30.43
CA ASN A 29 5.07 7.55 30.96
C ASN A 29 5.68 8.50 29.90
N SER A 30 4.96 9.54 29.50
CA SER A 30 5.45 10.52 28.52
C SER A 30 6.72 11.22 28.98
N LYS A 31 7.00 11.23 30.29
CA LYS A 31 8.24 11.73 30.88
C LYS A 31 9.41 10.76 30.76
N ALA A 32 9.16 9.48 30.49
CA ALA A 32 10.18 8.45 30.43
C ALA A 32 10.95 8.44 29.09
N ILE A 33 10.49 9.18 28.08
CA ILE A 33 11.05 9.14 26.73
C ILE A 33 11.39 10.56 26.29
N HIS A 34 12.67 10.79 26.03
CA HIS A 34 13.12 12.01 25.40
C HIS A 34 13.30 11.80 23.90
N LEU A 35 12.87 12.78 23.12
CA LEU A 35 13.00 12.81 21.67
C LEU A 35 13.88 13.99 21.29
N LEU A 36 14.97 13.74 20.60
CA LEU A 36 15.76 14.78 19.93
C LEU A 36 15.46 14.68 18.44
N PRO A 37 14.70 15.60 17.84
CA PRO A 37 14.57 15.67 16.39
C PRO A 37 15.81 16.33 15.77
N TYR A 38 16.25 15.81 14.64
CA TYR A 38 17.25 16.40 13.76
C TYR A 38 16.76 16.26 12.32
N SER A 39 16.96 17.28 11.48
CA SER A 39 16.70 17.18 10.04
C SER A 39 17.81 17.87 9.26
N ASP A 40 18.24 17.28 8.15
CA ASP A 40 19.20 17.86 7.20
C ASP A 40 18.52 18.29 5.88
N GLY A 41 17.18 18.34 5.86
CA GLY A 41 16.36 18.65 4.68
C GLY A 41 16.04 17.45 3.77
N VAL A 42 16.77 16.33 3.91
CA VAL A 42 16.55 15.09 3.13
C VAL A 42 16.14 13.93 4.04
N HIS A 43 16.70 13.90 5.23
CA HIS A 43 16.47 12.91 6.26
C HIS A 43 16.05 13.58 7.56
N SER A 44 15.11 12.94 8.27
CA SER A 44 14.87 13.25 9.68
C SER A 44 15.42 12.14 10.55
N HIS A 45 16.08 12.51 11.64
CA HIS A 45 16.54 11.60 12.68
C HIS A 45 15.82 11.91 13.98
N VAL A 46 15.36 10.88 14.67
CA VAL A 46 14.75 10.99 15.99
C VAL A 46 15.56 10.14 16.94
N PHE A 47 16.27 10.77 17.87
CA PHE A 47 17.02 10.07 18.90
C PHE A 47 16.10 9.84 20.08
N MET A 48 15.84 8.58 20.41
CA MET A 48 15.00 8.18 21.53
C MET A 48 15.85 7.59 22.64
N TYR A 49 15.74 8.10 23.86
CA TYR A 49 16.43 7.56 25.03
C TYR A 49 15.57 7.64 26.29
N PRO A 50 15.76 6.72 27.24
CA PRO A 50 15.03 6.73 28.52
C PRO A 50 15.49 7.90 29.41
N SER A 51 14.57 8.52 30.14
CA SER A 51 14.91 9.58 31.11
C SER A 51 15.75 9.02 32.27
N ASN A 52 16.66 9.83 32.84
CA ASN A 52 17.51 9.43 33.96
C ASN A 52 16.70 8.96 35.19
N GLU A 53 15.58 9.63 35.50
CA GLU A 53 14.66 9.22 36.59
C GLU A 53 14.11 7.80 36.42
N TYR A 54 13.99 7.33 35.17
CA TYR A 54 13.50 5.99 34.85
C TYR A 54 14.62 4.94 34.90
N LEU A 55 15.87 5.36 34.72
CA LEU A 55 17.05 4.51 34.81
C LEU A 55 17.46 4.20 36.26
N GLU A 56 17.10 5.08 37.22
CA GLU A 56 17.38 4.89 38.66
C GLU A 56 16.70 3.65 39.26
N GLY A 57 15.68 3.10 38.60
CA GLY A 57 15.00 1.86 39.01
C GLY A 57 15.72 0.56 38.63
N PHE A 58 16.82 0.62 37.87
CA PHE A 58 17.56 -0.55 37.38
C PHE A 58 18.90 -0.69 38.11
N ASN A 59 19.31 -1.94 38.40
CA ASN A 59 20.51 -2.19 39.19
C ASN A 59 21.81 -1.96 38.41
N ASN A 60 21.75 -1.96 37.08
CA ASN A 60 22.86 -1.66 36.18
C ASN A 60 22.38 -1.35 34.75
N LEU A 61 23.31 -0.82 33.94
CA LEU A 61 23.07 -0.45 32.55
C LEU A 61 22.59 -1.63 31.67
N HIS A 62 23.03 -2.86 31.98
CA HIS A 62 22.66 -4.05 31.22
C HIS A 62 21.19 -4.44 31.45
N GLU A 63 20.67 -4.25 32.67
CA GLU A 63 19.26 -4.50 33.01
C GLU A 63 18.34 -3.48 32.32
N ALA A 64 18.74 -2.20 32.32
CA ALA A 64 18.05 -1.15 31.57
C ALA A 64 18.09 -1.41 30.05
N GLU A 65 19.22 -1.90 29.53
CA GLU A 65 19.38 -2.28 28.12
C GLU A 65 18.46 -3.44 27.72
N ILE A 66 18.38 -4.51 28.53
CA ILE A 66 17.47 -5.64 28.30
C ILE A 66 16.02 -5.15 28.31
N TYR A 67 15.66 -4.27 29.26
CA TYR A 67 14.33 -3.72 29.36
C TYR A 67 13.96 -2.84 28.16
N VAL A 68 14.86 -1.95 27.73
CA VAL A 68 14.65 -1.10 26.54
C VAL A 68 14.57 -1.94 25.27
N ASN A 69 15.43 -2.96 25.10
CA ASN A 69 15.37 -3.86 23.96
C ASN A 69 14.08 -4.70 23.95
N LYS A 70 13.62 -5.14 25.13
CA LYS A 70 12.33 -5.82 25.27
C LYS A 70 11.17 -4.87 24.98
N LEU A 71 11.22 -3.63 25.45
CA LEU A 71 10.24 -2.61 25.15
C LEU A 71 10.20 -2.34 23.64
N ILE A 72 11.35 -2.18 22.97
CA ILE A 72 11.44 -2.00 21.52
C ILE A 72 10.90 -3.24 20.79
N ALA A 73 11.26 -4.44 21.22
CA ALA A 73 10.74 -5.67 20.63
C ALA A 73 9.21 -5.80 20.80
N ASP A 74 8.68 -5.59 22.00
CA ASP A 74 7.24 -5.67 22.31
C ASP A 74 6.46 -4.51 21.63
N PHE A 75 7.08 -3.34 21.51
CA PHE A 75 6.57 -2.15 20.81
C PHE A 75 6.44 -2.39 19.30
N TYR A 76 7.33 -3.17 18.68
CA TYR A 76 7.32 -3.39 17.22
C TYR A 76 6.70 -4.71 16.76
N PHE A 77 6.78 -5.80 17.54
CA PHE A 77 6.33 -7.12 17.06
C PHE A 77 4.80 -7.27 16.98
N ASN A 78 4.02 -6.43 17.65
CA ASN A 78 2.58 -6.67 17.76
C ASN A 78 1.65 -5.70 17.00
N ASP A 79 1.89 -4.38 16.87
CA ASP A 79 0.78 -3.51 16.40
C ASP A 79 1.10 -2.15 15.73
N ILE A 80 2.36 -1.73 15.60
CA ILE A 80 2.65 -0.34 15.16
C ILE A 80 2.69 -0.16 13.66
N SER A 81 3.19 -1.14 12.89
CA SER A 81 3.20 -1.03 11.43
C SER A 81 1.77 -0.89 10.89
N SER A 82 0.81 -1.59 11.48
CA SER A 82 -0.62 -1.45 11.18
C SER A 82 -1.19 -0.11 11.65
N HIS A 83 -0.90 0.33 12.88
CA HIS A 83 -1.38 1.62 13.40
C HIS A 83 -0.79 2.85 12.71
N ILE A 84 0.46 2.79 12.27
CA ILE A 84 1.12 3.88 11.55
C ILE A 84 0.67 3.88 10.08
N ALA A 85 0.41 2.71 9.49
CA ALA A 85 -0.17 2.59 8.15
C ALA A 85 -1.58 3.19 8.04
N THR A 86 -2.42 3.09 9.08
CA THR A 86 -3.76 3.74 9.08
C THR A 86 -3.69 5.27 9.06
N HIS A 87 -2.52 5.84 9.35
CA HIS A 87 -2.26 7.28 9.30
C HIS A 87 -1.44 7.71 8.07
N GLY A 88 -1.30 6.83 7.05
CA GLY A 88 -0.68 7.16 5.76
C GLY A 88 0.83 6.95 5.68
N TYR A 89 1.47 6.35 6.69
CA TYR A 89 2.92 6.14 6.72
C TYR A 89 3.27 4.70 6.35
N ARG A 90 4.34 4.49 5.56
CA ARG A 90 4.85 3.14 5.23
C ARG A 90 6.19 2.87 5.91
N VAL A 91 6.35 1.65 6.43
CA VAL A 91 7.63 1.16 6.95
C VAL A 91 8.38 0.51 5.79
N SER A 92 9.50 1.09 5.36
CA SER A 92 10.23 0.61 4.17
C SER A 92 11.28 -0.45 4.47
N SER A 93 11.89 -0.41 5.64
CA SER A 93 12.97 -1.33 6.00
C SER A 93 13.28 -1.25 7.49
N TYR A 94 13.77 -2.35 8.05
CA TYR A 94 14.17 -2.44 9.44
C TYR A 94 15.48 -3.20 9.55
N ASN A 95 16.33 -2.77 10.49
CA ASN A 95 17.54 -3.48 10.85
C ASN A 95 17.78 -3.37 12.36
N ILE A 96 17.37 -4.38 13.14
CA ILE A 96 17.91 -4.55 14.49
C ILE A 96 19.24 -5.26 14.38
N THR A 97 20.30 -4.48 14.56
CA THR A 97 21.59 -5.03 14.93
C THR A 97 21.61 -5.18 16.44
N PRO A 98 21.87 -6.38 17.00
CA PRO A 98 22.00 -6.56 18.44
C PRO A 98 23.00 -5.55 19.01
N VAL A 99 22.59 -4.82 20.06
CA VAL A 99 23.36 -3.70 20.66
C VAL A 99 24.80 -4.08 20.94
N LYS A 100 25.02 -5.27 21.51
CA LYS A 100 26.37 -5.82 21.77
C LYS A 100 27.23 -5.88 20.50
N GLN A 101 26.65 -6.33 19.40
CA GLN A 101 27.32 -6.47 18.11
C GLN A 101 27.55 -5.11 17.43
N ASN A 102 26.69 -4.12 17.70
CA ASN A 102 26.84 -2.76 17.17
C ASN A 102 27.91 -1.97 17.96
N ILE A 103 27.90 -2.06 19.29
CA ILE A 103 28.91 -1.44 20.16
C ILE A 103 30.30 -2.04 19.91
N GLU A 104 30.41 -3.37 19.75
CA GLU A 104 31.66 -4.06 19.38
C GLU A 104 32.21 -3.59 18.01
N ARG A 105 31.37 -3.01 17.15
CA ARG A 105 31.74 -2.40 15.86
C ARG A 105 31.92 -0.88 15.92
N GLY A 106 31.85 -0.28 17.11
CA GLY A 106 31.96 1.17 17.31
C GLY A 106 30.66 1.96 17.03
N GLY A 107 29.52 1.28 16.86
CA GLY A 107 28.21 1.89 16.72
C GLY A 107 27.65 2.41 18.05
N LEU A 108 26.98 3.57 18.01
CA LEU A 108 26.53 4.30 19.20
C LEU A 108 25.06 4.03 19.59
N HIS A 109 24.29 3.32 18.77
CA HIS A 109 22.84 3.13 18.97
C HIS A 109 22.47 1.65 19.17
N SER A 110 21.40 1.40 19.95
CA SER A 110 20.86 0.06 20.22
C SER A 110 19.93 -0.48 19.12
N GLY A 111 19.45 0.38 18.23
CA GLY A 111 18.62 -0.01 17.08
C GLY A 111 18.36 1.16 16.14
N LEU A 112 18.05 0.85 14.87
CA LEU A 112 17.69 1.83 13.85
C LEU A 112 16.40 1.36 13.16
N VAL A 113 15.40 2.22 13.14
CA VAL A 113 14.14 1.99 12.42
C VAL A 113 13.95 3.09 11.40
N SER A 114 13.83 2.72 10.13
CA SER A 114 13.66 3.67 9.03
C SER A 114 12.22 3.64 8.52
N PHE A 115 11.54 4.77 8.64
CA PHE A 115 10.23 5.03 8.09
C PHE A 115 10.38 5.78 6.76
N ARG A 116 9.62 5.41 5.74
CA ARG A 116 9.58 6.14 4.46
C ARG A 116 8.17 6.63 4.22
N HIS A 117 8.04 7.95 4.17
CA HIS A 117 6.80 8.65 3.87
C HIS A 117 6.81 9.07 2.39
N SER A 118 5.67 8.98 1.70
CA SER A 118 5.50 9.52 0.34
C SER A 118 4.70 10.82 0.42
N LEU A 119 5.27 11.92 -0.07
CA LEU A 119 4.61 13.25 -0.11
C LEU A 119 3.93 13.50 -1.48
N GLY A 120 3.88 12.48 -2.35
CA GLY A 120 3.44 12.53 -3.74
C GLY A 120 4.05 11.37 -4.53
N GLU A 121 3.72 11.25 -5.83
CA GLU A 121 4.06 10.08 -6.67
C GLU A 121 5.57 9.78 -6.74
N ASN A 122 6.44 10.78 -6.58
CA ASN A 122 7.90 10.61 -6.73
C ASN A 122 8.75 11.18 -5.57
N ASP A 123 8.14 11.79 -4.55
CA ASP A 123 8.86 12.42 -3.44
C ASP A 123 8.75 11.54 -2.18
N PHE A 124 9.88 11.05 -1.68
CA PHE A 124 9.95 10.26 -0.45
C PHE A 124 10.76 10.97 0.62
N TYR A 125 10.25 10.92 1.84
CA TYR A 125 10.94 11.42 3.03
C TYR A 125 11.27 10.26 3.94
N GLN A 126 12.53 10.14 4.36
CA GLN A 126 12.97 9.06 5.24
C GLN A 126 13.19 9.59 6.66
N THR A 127 12.47 9.04 7.63
CA THR A 127 12.65 9.31 9.05
C THR A 127 13.30 8.11 9.72
N ASN A 128 14.48 8.31 10.28
CA ASN A 128 15.23 7.30 11.00
C ASN A 128 15.05 7.51 12.50
N ILE A 129 14.53 6.51 13.22
CA ILE A 129 14.49 6.51 14.67
C ILE A 129 15.64 5.67 15.19
N SER A 130 16.54 6.33 15.92
CA SER A 130 17.69 5.69 16.54
C SER A 130 17.47 5.62 18.05
N PHE A 131 17.61 4.41 18.59
CA PHE A 131 17.45 4.18 20.03
C PHE A 131 18.81 4.22 20.71
N TYR A 132 18.89 4.92 21.84
CA TYR A 132 20.11 5.04 22.63
C TYR A 132 19.85 4.60 24.07
N PRO A 133 20.84 3.93 24.70
CA PRO A 133 20.65 3.41 26.05
C PRO A 133 20.72 4.51 27.13
N ASN A 134 21.29 5.68 26.82
CA ASN A 134 21.31 6.84 27.72
C ASN A 134 21.40 8.17 26.96
N GLN A 135 21.22 9.27 27.71
CA GLN A 135 21.24 10.64 27.21
C GLN A 135 22.59 11.05 26.61
N ASP A 136 23.70 10.68 27.24
CA ASP A 136 25.04 11.11 26.79
C ASP A 136 25.37 10.55 25.41
N LEU A 137 25.00 9.29 25.14
CA LEU A 137 25.19 8.65 23.84
C LEU A 137 24.27 9.24 22.77
N ALA A 138 23.01 9.54 23.11
CA ALA A 138 22.09 10.23 22.21
C ALA A 138 22.60 11.64 21.86
N THR A 139 23.08 12.37 22.86
CA THR A 139 23.59 13.75 22.71
C THR A 139 24.88 13.76 21.90
N ASN A 140 25.81 12.83 22.15
CA ASN A 140 27.03 12.70 21.36
C ASN A 140 26.75 12.34 19.90
N ALA A 141 25.79 11.45 19.64
CA ALA A 141 25.39 11.11 18.28
C ALA A 141 24.71 12.29 17.57
N TYR A 142 23.84 13.02 18.28
CA TYR A 142 23.22 14.24 17.79
C TYR A 142 24.28 15.29 17.40
N ASN A 143 25.22 15.59 18.31
CA ASN A 143 26.27 16.58 18.09
C ASN A 143 27.14 16.24 16.87
N ARG A 144 27.50 14.96 16.69
CA ARG A 144 28.27 14.51 15.52
C ARG A 144 27.51 14.68 14.19
N LEU A 145 26.19 14.55 14.22
CA LEU A 145 25.35 14.70 13.03
C LEU A 145 25.04 16.17 12.74
N SER A 146 25.05 17.04 13.76
CA SER A 146 24.80 18.48 13.63
C SER A 146 26.04 19.34 13.39
N GLU A 147 27.25 18.77 13.43
CA GLU A 147 28.54 19.48 13.28
C GLU A 147 28.73 20.37 12.01
N PRO A 148 27.99 20.22 10.89
CA PRO A 148 28.05 21.22 9.81
C PRO A 148 27.17 22.46 10.00
N TYR A 149 26.31 22.52 11.03
CA TYR A 149 25.26 23.54 11.18
C TYR A 149 25.33 24.22 12.56
N GLU A 150 26.11 25.30 12.68
CA GLU A 150 26.38 25.99 13.95
C GLU A 150 25.16 26.67 14.63
N ASN A 151 23.95 26.63 14.07
CA ASN A 151 22.80 27.43 14.57
C ASN A 151 21.51 26.64 14.84
N ILE A 152 21.57 25.49 15.53
CA ILE A 152 20.37 24.70 15.90
C ILE A 152 20.02 24.78 17.40
N TRP A 153 20.82 25.44 18.24
CA TRP A 153 20.51 25.62 19.67
C TRP A 153 19.22 26.42 19.94
N ASP A 154 18.70 27.16 18.96
CA ASP A 154 17.43 27.89 19.07
C ASP A 154 16.18 26.98 19.07
N PHE A 155 16.31 25.71 18.67
CA PHE A 155 15.17 24.79 18.60
C PHE A 155 14.73 24.23 19.96
N LEU A 156 15.66 24.16 20.93
CA LEU A 156 15.38 23.68 22.30
C LEU A 156 14.93 24.80 23.26
N TYR A 157 14.96 26.06 22.82
CA TYR A 157 14.53 27.24 23.58
C TYR A 157 13.27 27.91 23.01
N MET A 158 12.35 27.14 22.42
CA MET A 158 11.00 27.66 22.17
C MET A 158 10.32 28.04 23.51
N PRO A 159 9.88 29.31 23.69
CA PRO A 159 9.19 29.78 24.90
C PRO A 159 7.97 28.93 25.27
N ASP A 160 7.34 28.31 24.28
CA ASP A 160 6.10 27.55 24.43
C ASP A 160 6.29 26.23 25.19
N PHE A 161 7.45 25.58 25.11
CA PHE A 161 7.68 24.32 25.83
C PHE A 161 7.95 24.53 27.32
N LYS A 162 8.67 25.60 27.67
CA LYS A 162 8.83 26.03 29.07
C LYS A 162 7.49 26.49 29.65
N LEU A 163 6.67 27.19 28.86
CA LEU A 163 5.32 27.59 29.25
C LEU A 163 4.39 26.40 29.48
N ILE A 164 4.48 25.34 28.66
CA ILE A 164 3.69 24.11 28.84
C ILE A 164 4.15 23.33 30.07
N ARG A 165 5.47 23.18 30.28
CA ARG A 165 6.04 22.51 31.46
C ARG A 165 5.69 23.25 32.76
N ASP A 166 5.86 24.57 32.76
CA ASP A 166 5.62 25.40 33.94
C ASP A 166 4.11 25.52 34.23
N LYS A 167 3.24 25.51 33.22
CA LYS A 167 1.77 25.35 33.40
C LYS A 167 1.33 23.94 33.84
N MET A 168 2.11 22.91 33.54
CA MET A 168 1.86 21.54 34.01
C MET A 168 2.35 21.31 35.45
N MET A 169 3.31 22.10 35.94
CA MET A 169 3.87 22.00 37.29
C MET A 169 3.27 23.00 38.28
N LEU A 170 2.75 24.15 37.82
CA LEU A 170 2.10 25.16 38.66
C LEU A 170 0.57 25.10 38.51
N GLU A 171 -0.04 24.40 39.46
CA GLU A 171 -1.38 24.59 40.04
C GLU A 171 -2.01 23.22 40.35
N GLU A 172 -1.44 22.52 41.35
CA GLU A 172 -2.22 21.56 42.12
C GLU A 172 -3.04 22.33 43.18
N ASP A 173 -3.91 23.23 42.70
CA ASP A 173 -4.93 23.87 43.53
C ASP A 173 -5.95 22.79 43.93
N THR A 174 -5.77 22.26 45.14
CA THR A 174 -6.57 21.17 45.71
C THR A 174 -8.07 21.48 45.72
N THR A 175 -8.43 22.77 45.67
CA THR A 175 -9.81 23.27 45.57
C THR A 175 -10.39 23.06 44.15
N LYS A 176 -9.64 23.40 43.09
CA LYS A 176 -10.02 23.12 41.68
C LYS A 176 -10.09 21.62 41.40
N LYS A 177 -9.27 20.81 42.07
CA LYS A 177 -9.27 19.33 41.93
C LYS A 177 -10.61 18.71 42.36
N SER A 178 -11.32 19.33 43.33
CA SER A 178 -12.63 18.85 43.77
C SER A 178 -13.75 19.19 42.78
N GLU A 179 -13.70 20.36 42.15
CA GLU A 179 -14.66 20.76 41.12
C GLU A 179 -14.42 20.02 39.81
N GLN A 180 -13.16 19.82 39.42
CA GLN A 180 -12.79 18.96 38.29
C GLN A 180 -13.28 17.53 38.50
N LYS A 181 -13.15 16.95 39.71
CA LYS A 181 -13.71 15.62 40.00
C LYS A 181 -15.23 15.58 39.85
N LYS A 182 -15.96 16.61 40.25
CA LYS A 182 -17.43 16.71 40.05
C LYS A 182 -17.82 16.87 38.58
N VAL A 183 -17.04 17.62 37.80
CA VAL A 183 -17.27 17.77 36.35
C VAL A 183 -16.97 16.46 35.62
N ILE A 184 -15.84 15.81 35.94
CA ILE A 184 -15.46 14.51 35.40
C ILE A 184 -16.47 13.43 35.78
N SER A 185 -17.03 13.43 37.00
CA SER A 185 -18.06 12.46 37.39
C SER A 185 -19.37 12.68 36.62
N LYS A 186 -19.82 13.94 36.45
CA LYS A 186 -21.02 14.26 35.65
C LYS A 186 -20.85 13.91 34.17
N ILE A 187 -19.67 14.13 33.61
CA ILE A 187 -19.32 13.74 32.24
C ILE A 187 -19.30 12.22 32.14
N SER A 188 -18.62 11.52 33.07
CA SER A 188 -18.61 10.06 33.15
C SER A 188 -20.01 9.46 33.25
N ASP A 189 -20.90 10.03 34.05
CA ASP A 189 -22.27 9.54 34.21
C ASP A 189 -23.12 9.82 32.96
N SER A 190 -22.93 10.96 32.30
CA SER A 190 -23.58 11.23 30.99
C SER A 190 -23.08 10.30 29.89
N ILE A 191 -21.78 10.00 29.91
CA ILE A 191 -21.14 9.08 28.99
C ILE A 191 -21.64 7.64 29.25
N LYS A 192 -21.70 7.17 30.50
CA LYS A 192 -22.27 5.86 30.88
C LYS A 192 -23.76 5.72 30.55
N LYS A 193 -24.49 6.84 30.47
CA LYS A 193 -25.92 6.87 30.10
C LYS A 193 -26.14 6.74 28.59
N THR A 194 -25.10 6.97 27.78
CA THR A 194 -25.14 6.64 26.35
C THR A 194 -25.08 5.13 26.23
N ASN A 195 -26.06 4.52 25.55
CA ASN A 195 -26.16 3.07 25.41
C ASN A 195 -24.98 2.54 24.58
N TYR A 196 -23.85 2.30 25.23
CA TYR A 196 -22.63 1.78 24.63
C TYR A 196 -22.87 0.48 23.85
N SER A 197 -23.83 -0.33 24.30
CA SER A 197 -24.30 -1.53 23.61
C SER A 197 -24.88 -1.24 22.22
N LEU A 198 -25.58 -0.11 22.03
CA LEU A 198 -26.14 0.25 20.73
C LEU A 198 -25.04 0.67 19.74
N ILE A 199 -24.08 1.48 20.18
CA ILE A 199 -22.95 1.90 19.34
C ILE A 199 -22.08 0.70 18.97
N GLN A 200 -21.79 -0.19 19.92
CA GLN A 200 -21.03 -1.42 19.68
C GLN A 200 -21.75 -2.34 18.68
N ASN A 201 -23.06 -2.51 18.83
CA ASN A 201 -23.85 -3.33 17.90
C ASN A 201 -23.89 -2.72 16.49
N LEU A 202 -24.03 -1.39 16.37
CA LEU A 202 -23.98 -0.71 15.07
C LEU A 202 -22.61 -0.88 14.40
N LEU A 203 -21.53 -0.72 15.16
CA LEU A 203 -20.17 -0.91 14.64
C LEU A 203 -19.96 -2.36 14.18
N LEU A 204 -20.43 -3.34 14.97
CA LEU A 204 -20.34 -4.75 14.62
C LEU A 204 -21.11 -5.05 13.32
N VAL A 205 -22.34 -4.54 13.18
CA VAL A 205 -23.14 -4.70 11.96
C VAL A 205 -22.43 -4.06 10.77
N ALA A 206 -21.86 -2.87 10.92
CA ALA A 206 -21.09 -2.22 9.86
C ALA A 206 -19.87 -3.06 9.43
N CYS A 207 -19.10 -3.59 10.39
CA CYS A 207 -17.99 -4.50 10.10
C CYS A 207 -18.44 -5.76 9.36
N LEU A 208 -19.55 -6.38 9.80
CA LEU A 208 -20.11 -7.56 9.14
C LEU A 208 -20.57 -7.26 7.71
N LEU A 209 -21.18 -6.10 7.46
CA LEU A 209 -21.57 -5.67 6.12
C LEU A 209 -20.36 -5.51 5.20
N VAL A 210 -19.26 -4.92 5.69
CA VAL A 210 -18.01 -4.80 4.93
C VAL A 210 -17.44 -6.18 4.62
N VAL A 211 -17.37 -7.09 5.59
CA VAL A 211 -16.89 -8.45 5.37
C VAL A 211 -17.77 -9.18 4.35
N MET A 212 -19.10 -9.13 4.50
CA MET A 212 -20.03 -9.74 3.54
C MET A 212 -19.87 -9.16 2.14
N TYR A 213 -19.69 -7.84 2.01
CA TYR A 213 -19.42 -7.19 0.72
C TYR A 213 -18.12 -7.72 0.09
N THR A 214 -17.03 -7.80 0.86
CA THR A 214 -15.74 -8.30 0.34
C THR A 214 -15.80 -9.77 -0.09
N LEU A 215 -16.58 -10.60 0.60
CA LEU A 215 -16.77 -12.01 0.25
C LEU A 215 -17.73 -12.19 -0.93
N ALA A 216 -18.75 -11.34 -1.04
CA ALA A 216 -19.74 -11.41 -2.11
C ALA A 216 -19.24 -10.82 -3.44
N GLY A 217 -18.27 -9.91 -3.42
CA GLY A 217 -17.76 -9.22 -4.62
C GLY A 217 -17.48 -10.13 -5.82
N PRO A 218 -16.66 -11.19 -5.67
CA PRO A 218 -16.38 -12.12 -6.77
C PRO A 218 -17.64 -12.80 -7.32
N ILE A 219 -18.53 -13.26 -6.43
CA ILE A 219 -19.78 -13.93 -6.80
C ILE A 219 -20.71 -12.95 -7.53
N LEU A 220 -20.82 -11.71 -7.05
CA LEU A 220 -21.64 -10.68 -7.68
C LEU A 220 -21.16 -10.35 -9.09
N SER A 221 -19.85 -10.36 -9.33
CA SER A 221 -19.31 -10.16 -10.67
C SER A 221 -19.69 -11.28 -11.63
N ASP A 222 -19.58 -12.54 -11.21
CA ASP A 222 -19.97 -13.68 -12.05
C ASP A 222 -21.48 -13.68 -12.33
N VAL A 223 -22.28 -13.35 -11.33
CA VAL A 223 -23.74 -13.20 -11.49
C VAL A 223 -24.06 -12.05 -12.44
N ALA A 224 -23.37 -10.91 -12.33
CA ALA A 224 -23.55 -9.78 -13.23
C ALA A 224 -23.19 -10.12 -14.68
N PHE A 225 -22.06 -10.81 -14.90
CA PHE A 225 -21.65 -11.29 -16.23
C PHE A 225 -22.71 -12.23 -16.84
N ASN A 226 -23.14 -13.25 -16.09
CA ASN A 226 -24.13 -14.19 -16.58
C ASN A 226 -25.49 -13.52 -16.85
N ALA A 227 -25.89 -12.57 -16.00
CA ALA A 227 -27.11 -11.80 -16.20
C ALA A 227 -27.02 -10.92 -17.46
N ASP A 228 -25.91 -10.20 -17.66
CA ASP A 228 -25.73 -9.35 -18.84
C ASP A 228 -25.65 -10.20 -20.12
N ARG A 229 -24.95 -11.34 -20.08
CA ARG A 229 -24.89 -12.32 -21.17
C ARG A 229 -26.28 -12.84 -21.54
N PHE A 230 -27.10 -13.17 -20.54
CA PHE A 230 -28.47 -13.64 -20.77
C PHE A 230 -29.37 -12.54 -21.32
N LEU A 231 -29.28 -11.32 -20.78
CA LEU A 231 -30.11 -10.19 -21.18
C LEU A 231 -29.77 -9.65 -22.57
N ARG A 232 -28.52 -9.80 -23.03
CA ARG A 232 -28.01 -9.31 -24.32
C ARG A 232 -27.51 -10.45 -25.21
N ALA A 233 -28.20 -11.57 -25.22
CA ALA A 233 -27.79 -12.77 -25.97
C ALA A 233 -27.57 -12.51 -27.48
N ASP A 234 -28.19 -11.48 -28.03
CA ASP A 234 -27.97 -10.99 -29.40
C ASP A 234 -26.59 -10.36 -29.61
N LYS A 235 -26.08 -9.64 -28.59
CA LYS A 235 -24.74 -9.04 -28.59
C LYS A 235 -23.64 -10.09 -28.36
N TYR A 236 -23.88 -11.06 -27.48
CA TYR A 236 -22.89 -12.07 -27.08
C TYR A 236 -22.83 -13.29 -28.01
N ARG A 237 -22.95 -13.06 -29.33
CA ARG A 237 -22.95 -14.14 -30.30
C ARG A 237 -21.52 -14.63 -30.55
N GLU A 238 -21.31 -15.91 -30.32
CA GLU A 238 -20.07 -16.59 -30.68
C GLU A 238 -19.84 -16.46 -32.19
N VAL A 239 -18.65 -15.96 -32.53
CA VAL A 239 -18.19 -15.86 -33.91
C VAL A 239 -17.35 -17.08 -34.18
N THR A 240 -17.61 -17.77 -35.28
CA THR A 240 -16.90 -18.98 -35.67
C THR A 240 -16.29 -18.80 -37.05
N LEU A 241 -15.39 -19.71 -37.42
CA LEU A 241 -14.83 -19.77 -38.77
C LEU A 241 -15.89 -19.83 -39.89
N GLU A 242 -17.08 -20.33 -39.60
CA GLU A 242 -18.16 -20.44 -40.59
C GLU A 242 -18.88 -19.10 -40.85
N ASN A 243 -18.82 -18.15 -39.91
CA ASN A 243 -19.64 -16.94 -39.96
C ASN A 243 -18.87 -15.61 -39.83
N TYR A 244 -17.57 -15.63 -39.51
CA TYR A 244 -16.80 -14.41 -39.27
C TYR A 244 -16.78 -13.43 -40.46
N GLY A 245 -16.70 -13.93 -41.70
CA GLY A 245 -16.73 -13.09 -42.91
C GLY A 245 -18.07 -12.38 -43.18
N THR A 246 -19.12 -12.65 -42.39
CA THR A 246 -20.41 -11.94 -42.47
C THR A 246 -20.51 -10.77 -41.49
N ILE A 247 -19.52 -10.61 -40.62
CA ILE A 247 -19.50 -9.57 -39.60
C ILE A 247 -19.02 -8.28 -40.23
N GLN A 248 -19.86 -7.25 -40.19
CA GLN A 248 -19.41 -5.90 -40.50
C GLN A 248 -18.46 -5.45 -39.39
N THR A 249 -17.20 -5.30 -39.74
CA THR A 249 -16.22 -4.69 -38.85
C THR A 249 -16.56 -3.22 -38.69
N LYS A 250 -16.64 -2.80 -37.44
CA LYS A 250 -16.67 -1.39 -37.07
C LYS A 250 -15.24 -0.87 -37.17
N GLU A 251 -15.05 0.27 -37.81
CA GLU A 251 -13.78 1.01 -37.71
C GLU A 251 -13.68 1.64 -36.32
N TYR A 252 -12.49 1.55 -35.72
CA TYR A 252 -12.21 2.13 -34.41
C TYR A 252 -11.23 3.30 -34.54
N GLU A 253 -11.35 4.29 -33.67
CA GLU A 253 -10.37 5.39 -33.66
C GLU A 253 -9.01 4.93 -33.08
N ASN A 254 -9.03 3.95 -32.18
CA ASN A 254 -7.86 3.41 -31.49
C ASN A 254 -7.73 1.90 -31.71
N ASN A 255 -6.52 1.38 -31.49
CA ASN A 255 -6.25 -0.06 -31.55
C ASN A 255 -7.12 -0.79 -30.52
N THR A 256 -7.93 -1.74 -30.98
CA THR A 256 -9.04 -2.30 -30.20
C THR A 256 -9.11 -3.80 -30.40
N ILE A 257 -9.30 -4.57 -29.32
CA ILE A 257 -9.65 -5.99 -29.40
C ILE A 257 -11.15 -6.18 -29.18
N VAL A 258 -11.72 -7.12 -29.93
CA VAL A 258 -13.13 -7.52 -29.79
C VAL A 258 -13.26 -9.02 -29.63
N ILE A 259 -13.86 -9.43 -28.52
CA ILE A 259 -14.20 -10.85 -28.23
C ILE A 259 -15.71 -10.90 -27.98
N SER A 260 -16.47 -11.21 -29.03
CA SER A 260 -17.93 -11.10 -29.04
C SER A 260 -18.62 -12.01 -28.01
N SER A 261 -18.17 -13.25 -27.82
CA SER A 261 -18.77 -14.17 -26.82
C SER A 261 -18.68 -13.64 -25.39
N LEU A 262 -17.70 -12.77 -25.13
CA LEU A 262 -17.46 -12.11 -23.85
C LEU A 262 -17.91 -10.65 -23.84
N GLY A 263 -18.41 -10.12 -24.97
CA GLY A 263 -18.83 -8.72 -25.12
C GLY A 263 -17.72 -7.72 -24.83
N ILE A 264 -16.46 -8.15 -24.97
CA ILE A 264 -15.28 -7.32 -24.82
C ILE A 264 -15.09 -6.54 -26.10
N GLU A 265 -14.97 -5.23 -25.97
CA GLU A 265 -14.64 -4.26 -27.02
C GLU A 265 -13.79 -3.20 -26.33
N SER A 266 -12.46 -3.37 -26.36
CA SER A 266 -11.55 -2.61 -25.49
C SER A 266 -10.28 -2.16 -26.18
N GLU A 267 -9.83 -0.96 -25.84
CA GLU A 267 -8.62 -0.35 -26.37
C GLU A 267 -7.35 -1.07 -25.86
N ILE A 268 -6.39 -1.23 -26.76
CA ILE A 268 -5.07 -1.79 -26.50
C ILE A 268 -4.08 -0.64 -26.35
N PHE A 269 -3.52 -0.50 -25.16
CA PHE A 269 -2.51 0.49 -24.84
C PHE A 269 -1.10 -0.09 -25.02
N SER A 270 -0.27 0.63 -25.76
CA SER A 270 1.17 0.36 -25.83
C SER A 270 1.90 1.15 -24.75
N GLY A 271 2.86 0.52 -24.08
CA GLY A 271 3.71 1.21 -23.11
C GLY A 271 4.83 0.32 -22.57
N ASP A 272 5.93 0.94 -22.16
CA ASP A 272 7.15 0.21 -21.78
C ASP A 272 7.10 -0.37 -20.36
N THR A 273 6.09 0.01 -19.57
CA THR A 273 6.01 -0.34 -18.15
C THR A 273 4.66 -0.94 -17.78
N ALA A 274 4.64 -1.73 -16.70
CA ALA A 274 3.44 -2.36 -16.17
C ALA A 274 2.37 -1.36 -15.72
N ASN A 275 2.72 -0.08 -15.48
CA ASN A 275 1.76 0.96 -15.16
C ASN A 275 0.74 1.20 -16.30
N THR A 276 1.04 0.73 -17.51
CA THR A 276 0.11 0.77 -18.65
C THR A 276 -1.18 -0.02 -18.38
N LEU A 277 -1.12 -1.07 -17.54
CA LEU A 277 -2.30 -1.85 -17.13
C LEU A 277 -3.35 -1.03 -16.37
N GLU A 278 -2.99 0.14 -15.83
CA GLU A 278 -3.95 1.05 -15.19
C GLU A 278 -4.89 1.73 -16.21
N LYS A 279 -4.50 1.76 -17.49
CA LYS A 279 -5.30 2.36 -18.57
C LYS A 279 -6.27 1.36 -19.21
N GLY A 280 -5.94 0.08 -19.19
CA GLY A 280 -6.71 -0.97 -19.84
C GLY A 280 -5.84 -2.14 -20.27
N LEU A 281 -6.14 -2.71 -21.43
CA LEU A 281 -5.37 -3.81 -22.00
C LEU A 281 -3.98 -3.32 -22.42
N TRP A 282 -2.94 -4.06 -22.04
CA TRP A 282 -1.55 -3.69 -22.27
C TRP A 282 -0.91 -4.61 -23.30
N LEU A 283 -0.44 -4.04 -24.41
CA LEU A 283 0.47 -4.72 -25.34
C LEU A 283 1.86 -4.82 -24.70
N ARG A 284 2.39 -6.03 -24.58
CA ARG A 284 3.72 -6.26 -24.00
C ARG A 284 4.80 -5.68 -24.92
N PRO A 285 5.72 -4.83 -24.41
CA PRO A 285 6.63 -4.05 -25.24
C PRO A 285 7.68 -4.89 -26.01
N ASP A 286 8.04 -6.06 -25.48
CA ASP A 286 9.05 -6.95 -26.09
C ASP A 286 8.43 -8.03 -26.99
N THR A 287 7.16 -7.87 -27.36
CA THR A 287 6.41 -8.82 -28.19
C THR A 287 6.00 -8.19 -29.50
N SER A 288 5.54 -8.99 -30.45
CA SER A 288 5.21 -8.46 -31.78
C SER A 288 3.88 -7.70 -31.77
N THR A 289 3.60 -7.01 -32.88
CA THR A 289 2.32 -6.35 -33.14
C THR A 289 1.55 -7.13 -34.23
N PRO A 290 0.21 -6.99 -34.30
CA PRO A 290 -0.60 -7.71 -35.29
C PRO A 290 -0.09 -7.60 -36.74
N ASP A 291 0.39 -6.41 -37.12
CA ASP A 291 0.92 -6.10 -38.45
C ASP A 291 2.31 -6.70 -38.74
N GLN A 292 3.09 -6.98 -37.70
CA GLN A 292 4.43 -7.56 -37.82
C GLN A 292 4.42 -9.09 -37.83
N GLY A 293 3.29 -9.70 -37.44
CA GLY A 293 3.14 -11.15 -37.31
C GLY A 293 3.74 -11.68 -36.00
N SER A 294 4.33 -12.88 -36.03
CA SER A 294 4.89 -13.54 -34.83
C SER A 294 3.91 -13.60 -33.64
N ASN A 295 4.38 -13.59 -32.40
CA ASN A 295 3.53 -13.65 -31.20
C ASN A 295 3.28 -12.23 -30.65
N THR A 296 2.04 -11.77 -30.77
CA THR A 296 1.54 -10.53 -30.13
C THR A 296 0.97 -10.87 -28.76
N VAL A 297 1.43 -10.20 -27.70
CA VAL A 297 0.99 -10.54 -26.34
C VAL A 297 0.24 -9.38 -25.69
N ILE A 298 -1.02 -9.63 -25.30
CA ILE A 298 -1.90 -8.64 -24.70
C ILE A 298 -2.32 -9.11 -23.30
N VAL A 299 -2.15 -8.22 -22.32
CA VAL A 299 -2.41 -8.50 -20.91
C VAL A 299 -3.51 -7.59 -20.39
N SER A 300 -4.43 -8.17 -19.64
CA SER A 300 -5.45 -7.38 -18.93
C SER A 300 -5.09 -7.20 -17.46
N PRO A 301 -5.45 -6.06 -16.84
CA PRO A 301 -5.56 -5.98 -15.39
C PRO A 301 -6.58 -7.01 -14.89
N ASN A 302 -6.35 -7.57 -13.71
CA ASN A 302 -7.32 -8.44 -13.04
C ASN A 302 -7.90 -7.68 -11.84
N ASN A 303 -9.11 -7.15 -11.98
CA ASN A 303 -9.85 -6.57 -10.85
C ASN A 303 -10.99 -7.53 -10.42
N PRO A 304 -10.85 -8.21 -9.27
CA PRO A 304 -11.86 -9.17 -8.84
C PRO A 304 -13.19 -8.52 -8.43
N TYR A 305 -13.21 -7.21 -8.15
CA TYR A 305 -14.37 -6.52 -7.58
C TYR A 305 -15.26 -5.80 -8.58
N THR A 306 -14.76 -5.56 -9.80
CA THR A 306 -15.53 -4.90 -10.86
C THR A 306 -15.75 -5.86 -12.02
N TYR A 307 -16.96 -5.81 -12.56
CA TYR A 307 -17.25 -6.34 -13.89
C TYR A 307 -17.09 -5.19 -14.89
N SER A 308 -16.20 -5.36 -15.86
CA SER A 308 -16.04 -4.41 -16.96
C SER A 308 -15.88 -5.16 -18.27
N ASN A 309 -16.38 -4.59 -19.36
CA ASN A 309 -16.16 -5.13 -20.71
C ASN A 309 -14.75 -4.80 -21.24
N ASN A 310 -13.86 -4.30 -20.37
CA ASN A 310 -12.53 -3.82 -20.70
C ASN A 310 -11.43 -4.69 -20.09
N ASP A 311 -11.79 -5.84 -19.52
CA ASP A 311 -10.87 -6.76 -18.90
C ASP A 311 -11.08 -8.20 -19.37
N PHE A 312 -10.07 -9.04 -19.16
CA PHE A 312 -10.07 -10.45 -19.51
C PHE A 312 -10.50 -11.35 -18.36
N LYS A 313 -11.31 -10.86 -17.40
CA LYS A 313 -11.71 -11.64 -16.23
C LYS A 313 -12.37 -12.97 -16.56
N HIS A 314 -13.14 -13.01 -17.64
CA HIS A 314 -13.88 -14.18 -18.10
C HIS A 314 -13.26 -14.85 -19.33
N LEU A 315 -11.95 -14.68 -19.53
CA LEU A 315 -11.23 -15.24 -20.67
C LEU A 315 -11.27 -16.79 -20.70
N ASP A 316 -11.52 -17.42 -19.55
CA ASP A 316 -11.72 -18.87 -19.44
C ASP A 316 -13.05 -19.36 -20.05
N LYS A 317 -13.95 -18.44 -20.42
CA LYS A 317 -15.25 -18.74 -21.03
C LYS A 317 -15.22 -18.74 -22.56
N VAL A 318 -14.09 -18.37 -23.17
CA VAL A 318 -13.87 -18.47 -24.62
C VAL A 318 -13.72 -19.95 -24.99
N ASN A 319 -14.24 -20.34 -26.16
CA ASN A 319 -14.11 -21.71 -26.66
C ASN A 319 -13.00 -21.82 -27.72
N SER A 320 -12.34 -22.98 -27.80
CA SER A 320 -11.52 -23.31 -28.98
C SER A 320 -12.39 -23.34 -30.26
N GLY A 321 -11.86 -22.78 -31.34
CA GLY A 321 -12.55 -22.60 -32.63
C GLY A 321 -13.37 -21.31 -32.74
N GLU A 322 -13.52 -20.57 -31.64
CA GLU A 322 -14.10 -19.22 -31.66
C GLU A 322 -13.16 -18.25 -32.39
N VAL A 323 -13.72 -17.24 -33.05
CA VAL A 323 -12.99 -16.17 -33.71
C VAL A 323 -13.15 -14.86 -32.93
N PHE A 324 -12.04 -14.19 -32.67
CA PHE A 324 -11.99 -12.81 -32.20
C PHE A 324 -11.19 -11.97 -33.20
N TRP A 325 -11.20 -10.65 -33.05
CA TRP A 325 -10.39 -9.79 -33.92
C TRP A 325 -9.74 -8.64 -33.18
N ILE A 326 -8.66 -8.14 -33.77
CA ILE A 326 -7.97 -6.94 -33.36
C ILE A 326 -8.03 -5.95 -34.51
N TYR A 327 -8.55 -4.75 -34.22
CA TYR A 327 -8.36 -3.58 -35.06
C TYR A 327 -7.03 -2.94 -34.70
N TRP A 328 -6.10 -2.86 -35.65
CA TRP A 328 -4.74 -2.37 -35.43
C TRP A 328 -4.31 -1.48 -36.60
N ASP A 329 -3.98 -0.23 -36.30
CA ASP A 329 -3.46 0.77 -37.23
C ASP A 329 -4.26 0.90 -38.54
N GLY A 330 -5.60 0.79 -38.45
CA GLY A 330 -6.50 0.92 -39.59
C GLY A 330 -7.05 -0.39 -40.15
N GLU A 331 -6.40 -1.52 -39.84
CA GLU A 331 -6.66 -2.82 -40.46
C GLU A 331 -7.28 -3.79 -39.44
N THR A 332 -8.01 -4.82 -39.93
CA THR A 332 -8.61 -5.83 -39.04
C THR A 332 -7.92 -7.18 -39.18
N TYR A 333 -7.49 -7.74 -38.06
CA TYR A 333 -6.82 -9.03 -37.96
C TYR A 333 -7.73 -10.02 -37.23
N TYR A 334 -8.15 -11.08 -37.91
CA TYR A 334 -8.99 -12.14 -37.34
C TYR A 334 -8.15 -13.28 -36.81
N TYR A 335 -8.48 -13.75 -35.61
CA TYR A 335 -7.79 -14.84 -34.93
C TYR A 335 -8.77 -15.93 -34.53
N GLU A 336 -8.42 -17.18 -34.82
CA GLU A 336 -9.11 -18.37 -34.32
C GLU A 336 -8.46 -18.81 -33.00
N VAL A 337 -9.27 -19.02 -31.97
CA VAL A 337 -8.83 -19.53 -30.67
C VAL A 337 -8.41 -20.99 -30.82
N VAL A 338 -7.13 -21.27 -30.63
CA VAL A 338 -6.57 -22.62 -30.74
C VAL A 338 -6.55 -23.31 -29.38
N GLU A 339 -6.20 -22.57 -28.33
CA GLU A 339 -6.00 -23.13 -26.99
C GLU A 339 -6.50 -22.17 -25.92
N VAL A 340 -7.19 -22.72 -24.92
CA VAL A 340 -7.53 -22.04 -23.66
C VAL A 340 -7.02 -22.91 -22.51
N LYS A 341 -6.16 -22.37 -21.65
CA LYS A 341 -5.61 -23.11 -20.51
C LYS A 341 -5.33 -22.24 -19.30
N GLU A 342 -5.38 -22.86 -18.12
CA GLU A 342 -4.87 -22.29 -16.89
C GLU A 342 -3.43 -22.79 -16.67
N ILE A 343 -2.49 -21.87 -16.46
CA ILE A 343 -1.08 -22.18 -16.17
C ILE A 343 -0.66 -21.68 -14.78
N GLN A 344 0.31 -22.36 -14.18
CA GLN A 344 0.97 -21.92 -12.95
C GLN A 344 2.20 -21.12 -13.33
N ASP A 345 2.20 -19.85 -12.93
CA ASP A 345 3.23 -18.86 -13.25
C ASP A 345 3.44 -18.61 -14.76
N LEU A 346 3.95 -17.43 -15.11
CA LEU A 346 4.32 -17.12 -16.48
C LEU A 346 5.70 -17.69 -16.76
N ASN A 347 5.77 -18.85 -17.42
CA ASN A 347 7.00 -19.20 -18.13
C ASN A 347 7.17 -18.19 -19.26
N VAL A 348 8.31 -17.49 -19.30
CA VAL A 348 8.70 -16.52 -20.36
C VAL A 348 8.48 -17.09 -21.77
N GLU A 349 8.50 -18.43 -21.89
CA GLU A 349 8.22 -19.17 -23.11
C GLU A 349 6.89 -18.83 -23.80
N ILE A 350 5.86 -18.41 -23.07
CA ILE A 350 4.57 -18.04 -23.70
C ILE A 350 4.61 -16.69 -24.41
N GLU A 351 5.62 -15.85 -24.12
CA GLU A 351 5.84 -14.56 -24.77
C GLU A 351 6.87 -14.65 -25.91
N ASN A 352 7.48 -15.83 -26.10
CA ASN A 352 8.49 -16.01 -27.14
C ASN A 352 7.91 -15.76 -28.54
N SER A 353 8.76 -15.24 -29.41
CA SER A 353 8.47 -15.10 -30.83
C SER A 353 8.12 -16.45 -31.47
N SER A 354 7.16 -16.44 -32.37
CA SER A 354 6.78 -17.58 -33.21
C SER A 354 7.08 -17.31 -34.68
N SER A 355 7.29 -18.37 -35.46
CA SER A 355 7.34 -18.29 -36.93
C SER A 355 5.95 -18.11 -37.56
N GLU A 356 4.90 -18.47 -36.82
CA GLU A 356 3.50 -18.24 -37.18
C GLU A 356 2.97 -17.00 -36.44
N SER A 357 1.96 -16.35 -37.03
CA SER A 357 1.30 -15.20 -36.41
C SER A 357 0.26 -15.65 -35.38
N PHE A 358 0.58 -15.46 -34.10
CA PHE A 358 -0.28 -15.72 -32.96
C PHE A 358 -0.56 -14.45 -32.17
N VAL A 359 -1.67 -14.47 -31.45
CA VAL A 359 -1.95 -13.56 -30.34
C VAL A 359 -2.09 -14.39 -29.07
N THR A 360 -1.33 -14.04 -28.03
CA THR A 360 -1.48 -14.59 -26.69
C THR A 360 -2.18 -13.57 -25.80
N LEU A 361 -3.39 -13.91 -25.36
CA LEU A 361 -4.15 -13.14 -24.38
C LEU A 361 -4.00 -13.78 -23.01
N TYR A 362 -3.68 -13.02 -21.97
CA TYR A 362 -3.71 -13.57 -20.62
C TYR A 362 -4.09 -12.59 -19.52
N THR A 363 -4.58 -13.15 -18.41
CA THR A 363 -4.85 -12.43 -17.16
C THR A 363 -4.52 -13.29 -15.94
N SER A 364 -4.48 -12.68 -14.75
CA SER A 364 -4.37 -13.42 -13.48
C SER A 364 -5.67 -14.15 -13.15
N SER A 365 -5.56 -15.39 -12.69
CA SER A 365 -6.71 -16.21 -12.25
C SER A 365 -6.96 -15.99 -10.76
N GLY A 366 -8.11 -15.41 -10.40
CA GLY A 366 -8.55 -15.28 -9.01
C GLY A 366 -7.83 -14.21 -8.19
N THR A 367 -7.83 -14.37 -6.85
CA THR A 367 -7.24 -13.40 -5.90
C THR A 367 -5.75 -13.61 -5.64
N LYS A 368 -5.18 -14.74 -6.07
CA LYS A 368 -3.76 -15.05 -5.93
C LYS A 368 -3.10 -14.97 -7.31
N SER A 369 -1.94 -14.32 -7.37
CA SER A 369 -1.22 -14.07 -8.62
C SER A 369 -0.42 -15.28 -9.12
N ASP A 370 -0.63 -16.49 -8.59
CA ASP A 370 0.13 -17.69 -8.92
C ASP A 370 -0.39 -18.43 -10.15
N LYS A 371 -1.62 -18.12 -10.58
CA LYS A 371 -2.23 -18.71 -11.77
C LYS A 371 -2.57 -17.68 -12.82
N ARG A 372 -2.55 -18.11 -14.08
CA ARG A 372 -2.91 -17.29 -15.25
C ARG A 372 -3.88 -18.05 -16.14
N ILE A 373 -4.87 -17.35 -16.66
CA ILE A 373 -5.71 -17.83 -17.76
C ILE A 373 -5.06 -17.35 -19.05
N LEU A 374 -4.81 -18.26 -19.98
CA LEU A 374 -4.20 -18.00 -21.27
C LEU A 374 -5.15 -18.43 -22.38
N VAL A 375 -5.29 -17.57 -23.39
CA VAL A 375 -5.94 -17.86 -24.67
C VAL A 375 -4.95 -17.60 -25.79
N LEU A 376 -4.72 -18.60 -26.63
CA LEU A 376 -3.87 -18.51 -27.81
C LEU A 376 -4.75 -18.45 -29.05
N GLY A 377 -4.67 -17.36 -29.79
CA GLY A 377 -5.32 -17.16 -31.08
C GLY A 377 -4.34 -17.23 -32.24
N ARG A 378 -4.69 -17.93 -33.32
CA ARG A 378 -3.90 -18.00 -34.56
C ARG A 378 -4.52 -17.10 -35.62
N LEU A 379 -3.71 -16.29 -36.29
CA LEU A 379 -4.18 -15.42 -37.38
C LEU A 379 -4.78 -16.28 -38.50
N ILE A 380 -5.97 -15.89 -38.97
CA ILE A 380 -6.68 -16.56 -40.08
C ILE A 380 -6.89 -15.66 -41.29
N GLU A 381 -7.10 -14.35 -41.08
CA GLU A 381 -7.32 -13.38 -42.15
C GLU A 381 -6.91 -11.96 -41.69
N GLN A 382 -6.46 -11.14 -42.64
CA GLN A 382 -6.21 -9.71 -42.50
C GLN A 382 -7.02 -8.99 -43.59
N LEU A 383 -7.80 -7.98 -43.20
CA LEU A 383 -8.66 -7.18 -44.09
C LEU A 383 -8.29 -5.70 -44.12
#